data_AF-A0A958BG54-F1
#
_entry.id   AF-A0A958BG54-F1
#
_cell.length_a   1.000
_cell.length_b   1.000
_cell.length_c   1.000
_cell.angle_alpha   90.00
_cell.angle_beta   90.00
_cell.angle_gamma   90.00
#
_symmetry.space_group_name_H-M   'P 1'
#
loop_
_entity.id
_entity.type
_entity.pdbx_description
1 polymer ?
#
loop_
_entity_poly.entity_id
_entity_poly.type
_entity_poly.pdbx_seq_one_letter_code
_entity_poly.pdbx_strand_id
1 'polypeptide(L)'
;MSRELEGGIPDGARWTAVPDLLIARLLPAMRDPVMVKAALHVLWRLHRRERGAAPALRRAELLADAVLRQGAASLGLADSELDARIAAALDGLVDLGLLLEARVAGRDGPERWLLVNGREGRAAHRRLAEGALLLPERGPVAGAGEALARSNIYALYEANIGLLTPMLAEELADAEATYPRAWIAEAIRLAVENNARKWSYARAILERWARDGRQDDPGSEGAGHEVDRRGHRAHRGTDRGASYHDLIER
;
A
#
# COMPACT_ATOMS: atom_id res chain seq x y z
N MET A 1 18.80 -0.13 25.45
CA MET A 1 19.28 0.12 24.08
C MET A 1 18.77 -1.02 23.23
N SER A 2 17.62 -0.82 22.57
CA SER A 2 16.90 -1.86 21.83
C SER A 2 17.76 -2.35 20.68
N ARG A 3 18.13 -3.64 20.70
CA ARG A 3 18.77 -4.30 19.57
C ARG A 3 17.70 -4.56 18.50
N GLU A 4 17.45 -3.58 17.63
CA GLU A 4 16.38 -3.68 16.63
C GLU A 4 16.69 -4.63 15.46
N LEU A 5 17.90 -5.21 15.36
CA LEU A 5 18.30 -6.09 14.25
C LEU A 5 19.20 -7.26 14.69
N GLU A 6 18.82 -8.01 15.72
CA GLU A 6 19.58 -9.22 16.15
C GLU A 6 19.71 -10.29 15.05
N GLY A 7 18.86 -10.26 14.01
CA GLY A 7 18.89 -11.18 12.86
C GLY A 7 19.30 -10.56 11.52
N GLY A 8 19.75 -9.30 11.49
CA GLY A 8 20.08 -8.59 10.25
C GLY A 8 18.86 -8.17 9.41
N ILE A 9 19.09 -7.82 8.15
CA ILE A 9 18.02 -7.44 7.21
C ILE A 9 17.35 -8.75 6.72
N PRO A 10 16.01 -8.90 6.85
CA PRO A 10 15.32 -10.12 6.44
C PRO A 10 15.43 -10.41 4.93
N ASP A 11 15.42 -11.69 4.58
CA ASP A 11 15.25 -12.13 3.18
C ASP A 11 13.93 -11.60 2.62
N GLY A 12 13.98 -11.06 1.39
CA GLY A 12 12.81 -10.42 0.75
C GLY A 12 12.53 -8.98 1.18
N ALA A 13 13.41 -8.35 1.97
CA ALA A 13 13.28 -6.94 2.31
C ALA A 13 13.21 -6.04 1.05
N ARG A 14 12.33 -5.03 1.09
CA ARG A 14 12.21 -4.06 0.01
C ARG A 14 13.38 -3.09 0.02
N TRP A 15 14.16 -3.12 -1.06
CA TRP A 15 15.26 -2.18 -1.28
C TRP A 15 14.77 -0.85 -1.83
N THR A 16 15.48 0.22 -1.49
CA THR A 16 15.25 1.56 -2.04
C THR A 16 16.48 1.95 -2.83
N ALA A 17 16.33 2.13 -4.14
CA ALA A 17 17.42 2.57 -4.98
C ALA A 17 17.81 4.01 -4.61
N VAL A 18 19.11 4.23 -4.44
CA VAL A 18 19.68 5.56 -4.20
C VAL A 18 20.54 5.91 -5.41
N PRO A 19 20.39 7.11 -6.00
CA PRO A 19 21.27 7.52 -7.10
C PRO A 19 22.74 7.58 -6.66
N ASP A 20 23.65 7.03 -7.47
CA ASP A 20 25.09 7.08 -7.19
C ASP A 20 25.60 8.50 -6.92
N LEU A 21 25.03 9.50 -7.62
CA LEU A 21 25.35 10.91 -7.42
C LEU A 21 25.09 11.39 -5.99
N LEU A 22 24.05 10.86 -5.32
CA LEU A 22 23.78 11.18 -3.92
C LEU A 22 24.97 10.74 -3.07
N ILE A 23 25.43 9.51 -3.24
CA ILE A 23 26.51 8.93 -2.43
C ILE A 23 27.86 9.54 -2.79
N ALA A 24 28.20 9.56 -4.09
CA ALA A 24 29.51 9.94 -4.58
C ALA A 24 29.81 11.44 -4.49
N ARG A 25 28.78 12.30 -4.53
CA ARG A 25 28.97 13.76 -4.63
C ARG A 25 28.19 14.58 -3.62
N LEU A 26 26.92 14.28 -3.39
CA LEU A 26 26.08 15.14 -2.56
C LEU A 26 26.26 14.86 -1.06
N LEU A 27 26.38 13.59 -0.67
CA LEU A 27 26.53 13.18 0.73
C LEU A 27 27.75 13.82 1.42
N PRO A 28 28.94 13.92 0.80
CA PRO A 28 30.08 14.65 1.40
C PRO A 28 29.81 16.14 1.66
N ALA A 29 28.88 16.76 0.92
CA ALA A 29 28.50 18.15 1.12
C ALA A 29 27.43 18.31 2.22
N MET A 30 26.70 17.25 2.57
CA MET A 30 25.67 17.25 3.60
C MET A 30 26.29 17.17 4.99
N ARG A 31 26.58 18.33 5.59
CA ARG A 31 27.13 18.42 6.96
C ARG A 31 26.10 18.15 8.05
N ASP A 32 24.83 18.34 7.72
CA ASP A 32 23.72 18.18 8.64
C ASP A 32 23.13 16.77 8.57
N PRO A 33 23.14 15.99 9.67
CA PRO A 33 22.53 14.67 9.70
C PRO A 33 21.02 14.68 9.41
N VAL A 34 20.29 15.77 9.72
CA VAL A 34 18.86 15.89 9.42
C VAL A 34 18.64 15.93 7.91
N MET A 35 19.50 16.64 7.18
CA MET A 35 19.49 16.70 5.72
C MET A 35 19.71 15.33 5.09
N VAL A 36 20.63 14.53 5.62
CA VAL A 36 20.88 13.16 5.14
C VAL A 36 19.64 12.29 5.37
N LYS A 37 19.04 12.34 6.57
CA LYS A 37 17.81 11.60 6.87
C LYS A 37 16.65 12.02 5.97
N ALA A 38 16.49 13.32 5.74
CA ALA A 38 15.47 13.85 4.83
C ALA A 38 15.68 13.38 3.38
N ALA A 39 16.93 13.35 2.88
CA ALA A 39 17.25 12.88 1.53
C ALA A 39 16.84 11.42 1.34
N LEU A 40 17.25 10.55 2.28
CA LEU A 40 16.91 9.13 2.25
C LEU A 40 15.39 8.92 2.38
N HIS A 41 14.73 9.67 3.26
CA HIS A 41 13.28 9.58 3.46
C HIS A 41 12.49 9.99 2.21
N VAL A 42 12.88 11.08 1.55
CA VAL A 42 12.23 11.54 0.31
C VAL A 42 12.39 10.51 -0.81
N LEU A 43 13.59 9.95 -0.99
CA LEU A 43 13.84 8.88 -1.97
C LEU A 43 13.02 7.62 -1.64
N TRP A 44 12.98 7.23 -0.37
CA TRP A 44 12.20 6.10 0.14
C TRP A 44 10.70 6.26 -0.11
N ARG A 45 10.14 7.46 0.13
CA ARG A 45 8.74 7.80 -0.14
C ARG A 45 8.43 7.76 -1.63
N LEU A 46 9.27 8.36 -2.47
CA LEU A 46 9.04 8.42 -3.91
C LEU A 46 9.14 7.04 -4.57
N HIS A 47 10.09 6.20 -4.15
CA HIS A 47 10.25 4.85 -4.70
C HIS A 47 9.08 3.91 -4.35
N ARG A 48 8.33 4.23 -3.29
CA ARG A 48 7.15 3.46 -2.84
C ARG A 48 5.84 3.92 -3.46
N ARG A 49 5.87 4.94 -4.32
CA ARG A 49 4.68 5.41 -5.02
C ARG A 49 4.22 4.35 -6.02
N GLU A 50 2.91 4.24 -6.18
CA GLU A 50 2.31 3.36 -7.18
C GLU A 50 2.74 3.79 -8.59
N ARG A 51 2.87 2.82 -9.49
CA ARG A 51 3.17 3.11 -10.90
C ARG A 51 2.06 3.98 -11.48
N GLY A 52 2.44 5.10 -12.11
CA GLY A 52 1.51 6.06 -12.69
C GLY A 52 1.11 7.21 -11.74
N ALA A 53 1.44 7.12 -10.45
CA ALA A 53 1.27 8.25 -9.55
C ALA A 53 2.27 9.38 -9.88
N ALA A 54 1.88 10.63 -9.61
CA ALA A 54 2.78 11.76 -9.82
C ALA A 54 4.06 11.62 -8.95
N PRO A 55 5.27 11.82 -9.51
CA PRO A 55 6.55 11.67 -8.80
C PRO A 55 6.86 12.92 -7.94
N ALA A 56 5.89 13.36 -7.14
CA ALA A 56 5.94 14.61 -6.40
C ALA A 56 5.38 14.45 -4.98
N LEU A 57 6.10 14.89 -3.95
CA LEU A 57 5.63 14.87 -2.56
C LEU A 57 5.22 16.26 -2.12
N ARG A 58 4.11 16.35 -1.39
CA ARG A 58 3.67 17.61 -0.82
C ARG A 58 4.56 17.96 0.37
N ARG A 59 5.13 19.16 0.39
CA ARG A 59 6.10 19.55 1.43
C ARG A 59 5.50 19.54 2.84
N ALA A 60 4.25 19.96 2.97
CA ALA A 60 3.54 19.95 4.25
C ALA A 60 3.39 18.53 4.82
N GLU A 61 3.13 17.53 3.97
CA GLU A 61 3.04 16.12 4.39
C GLU A 61 4.38 15.58 4.86
N LEU A 62 5.48 16.00 4.24
CA LEU A 62 6.83 15.62 4.67
C LEU A 62 7.19 16.22 6.03
N LEU A 63 6.80 17.48 6.30
CA LEU A 63 7.00 18.11 7.61
C LEU A 63 6.22 17.41 8.72
N ALA A 64 5.04 16.90 8.40
CA ALA A 64 4.18 16.14 9.31
C ALA A 64 4.48 14.62 9.35
N ASP A 65 5.44 14.13 8.56
CA ASP A 65 5.71 12.70 8.44
C ASP A 65 6.33 12.13 9.73
N ALA A 66 5.64 11.19 10.36
CA ALA A 66 6.06 10.62 11.64
C ALA A 66 7.45 9.95 11.60
N VAL A 67 7.81 9.27 10.50
CA VAL A 67 9.09 8.56 10.37
C VAL A 67 10.23 9.56 10.20
N LEU A 68 10.04 10.60 9.37
CA LEU A 68 11.03 11.66 9.22
C LEU A 68 11.23 12.43 10.53
N ARG A 69 10.14 12.78 11.21
CA ARG A 69 10.16 13.46 12.50
C ARG A 69 10.85 12.63 13.57
N GLN A 70 10.52 11.35 13.70
CA GLN A 70 11.18 10.43 14.62
C GLN A 70 12.68 10.32 14.30
N GLY A 71 13.04 10.25 13.01
CA GLY A 71 14.42 10.23 12.56
C GLY A 71 15.19 11.49 12.94
N ALA A 72 14.58 12.67 12.81
CA ALA A 72 15.19 13.94 13.23
C ALA A 72 15.29 14.04 14.75
N ALA A 73 14.23 13.68 15.49
CA ALA A 73 14.19 13.69 16.95
C ALA A 73 15.25 12.77 17.58
N SER A 74 15.61 11.67 16.89
CA SER A 74 16.68 10.77 17.32
C SER A 74 18.07 11.43 17.40
N LEU A 75 18.23 12.66 16.91
CA LEU A 75 19.46 13.45 16.99
C LEU A 75 19.49 14.37 18.21
N GLY A 76 18.52 14.26 19.12
CA GLY A 76 18.45 15.06 20.35
C GLY A 76 17.89 16.47 20.16
N LEU A 77 17.18 16.73 19.06
CA LEU A 77 16.49 17.99 18.80
C LEU A 77 15.27 18.12 19.71
N ALA A 78 14.99 19.32 20.20
CA ALA A 78 13.73 19.59 20.89
C ALA A 78 12.55 19.55 19.90
N ASP A 79 11.37 19.16 20.38
CA ASP A 79 10.16 19.10 19.53
C ASP A 79 9.83 20.43 18.87
N SER A 80 10.10 21.55 19.57
CA SER A 80 9.91 22.90 19.04
C SER A 80 10.84 23.26 17.88
N GLU A 81 11.94 22.55 17.72
CA GLU A 81 12.95 22.80 16.67
C GLU A 81 12.77 21.87 15.45
N LEU A 82 12.06 20.75 15.61
CA LEU A 82 11.94 19.72 14.57
C LEU A 82 11.43 20.27 13.25
N ASP A 83 10.33 21.02 13.27
CA ASP A 83 9.68 21.56 12.07
C ASP A 83 10.64 22.47 11.30
N ALA A 84 11.29 23.40 12.02
CA ALA A 84 12.25 24.33 11.45
C ALA A 84 13.47 23.57 10.89
N ARG A 85 13.95 22.55 11.60
CA ARG A 85 15.12 21.78 11.20
C ARG A 85 14.87 20.90 9.98
N ILE A 86 13.72 20.24 9.91
CA ILE A 86 13.30 19.45 8.75
C ILE A 86 13.04 20.38 7.57
N ALA A 87 12.40 21.54 7.78
CA ALA A 87 12.21 22.53 6.71
C ALA A 87 13.55 23.00 6.13
N ALA A 88 14.50 23.41 6.97
CA ALA A 88 15.83 23.83 6.54
C ALA A 88 16.59 22.71 5.81
N ALA A 89 16.45 21.46 6.26
CA ALA A 89 17.00 20.30 5.58
C ALA A 89 16.41 20.14 4.17
N LEU A 90 15.08 20.24 4.01
CA LEU A 90 14.42 20.15 2.70
C LEU A 90 14.84 21.29 1.77
N ASP A 91 14.96 22.51 2.29
CA ASP A 91 15.46 23.66 1.51
C ASP A 91 16.90 23.42 1.03
N GLY A 92 17.78 22.97 1.92
CA GLY A 92 19.15 22.65 1.53
C GLY A 92 19.25 21.52 0.50
N LEU A 93 18.31 20.57 0.46
CA LEU A 93 18.26 19.56 -0.60
C LEU A 93 17.81 20.11 -1.96
N VAL A 94 17.00 21.17 -1.95
CA VAL A 94 16.67 21.93 -3.17
C VAL A 94 17.89 22.72 -3.62
N ASP A 95 18.59 23.40 -2.70
CA ASP A 95 19.78 24.19 -3.00
C ASP A 95 20.94 23.33 -3.51
N LEU A 96 21.12 22.12 -2.95
CA LEU A 96 22.09 21.13 -3.43
C LEU A 96 21.71 20.53 -4.80
N GLY A 97 20.51 20.82 -5.31
CA GLY A 97 20.01 20.32 -6.57
C GLY A 97 19.59 18.86 -6.56
N LEU A 98 19.44 18.23 -5.39
CA LEU A 98 18.85 16.88 -5.29
C LEU A 98 17.35 16.93 -5.59
N LEU A 99 16.68 17.97 -5.12
CA LEU A 99 15.24 18.16 -5.26
C LEU A 99 14.91 19.38 -6.14
N LEU A 100 13.76 19.33 -6.78
CA LEU A 100 13.10 20.45 -7.44
C LEU A 100 11.88 20.86 -6.62
N GLU A 101 11.65 22.15 -6.46
CA GLU A 101 10.43 22.69 -5.87
C GLU A 101 9.51 23.23 -6.96
N ALA A 102 8.23 22.84 -6.90
CA ALA A 102 7.15 23.44 -7.67
C ALA A 102 6.16 24.13 -6.73
N ARG A 103 5.69 25.32 -7.11
CA ARG A 103 4.62 26.03 -6.42
C ARG A 103 3.36 25.95 -7.26
N VAL A 104 2.30 25.40 -6.66
CA VAL A 104 1.03 25.15 -7.34
C VAL A 104 -0.06 25.88 -6.56
N ALA A 105 -1.02 26.48 -7.26
CA ALA A 105 -2.18 27.07 -6.60
C ALA A 105 -3.01 25.96 -5.92
N GLY A 106 -3.20 26.07 -4.62
CA GLY A 106 -4.08 25.20 -3.84
C GLY A 106 -5.33 25.95 -3.36
N ARG A 107 -6.28 25.22 -2.81
CA ARG A 107 -7.56 25.75 -2.32
C ARG A 107 -7.40 26.80 -1.21
N ASP A 108 -6.43 26.59 -0.32
CA ASP A 108 -6.19 27.44 0.85
C ASP A 108 -4.88 28.25 0.70
N GLY A 109 -4.39 28.41 -0.53
CA GLY A 109 -3.16 29.14 -0.84
C GLY A 109 -2.15 28.32 -1.65
N PRO A 110 -1.00 28.93 -2.00
CA PRO A 110 0.03 28.26 -2.79
C PRO A 110 0.66 27.10 -2.01
N GLU A 111 0.71 25.93 -2.65
CA GLU A 111 1.28 24.72 -2.10
C GLU A 111 2.65 24.44 -2.70
N ARG A 112 3.56 23.93 -1.85
CA ARG A 112 4.91 23.53 -2.28
C ARG A 112 4.99 22.01 -2.44
N TRP A 113 5.48 21.61 -3.60
CA TRP A 113 5.69 20.22 -3.99
C TRP A 113 7.16 19.98 -4.29
N LEU A 114 7.67 18.83 -3.85
CA LEU A 114 9.06 18.42 -4.00
C LEU A 114 9.14 17.22 -4.94
N LEU A 115 10.07 17.27 -5.89
CA LEU A 115 10.36 16.21 -6.85
C LEU A 115 11.85 15.90 -6.81
N VAL A 116 12.25 14.66 -7.08
CA VAL A 116 13.68 14.37 -7.29
C VAL A 116 14.14 15.00 -8.60
N ASN A 117 15.31 15.64 -8.59
CA ASN A 117 15.92 16.24 -9.78
C ASN A 117 16.52 15.18 -10.74
N GLY A 118 15.70 14.22 -11.13
CA GLY A 118 15.98 13.22 -12.16
C GLY A 118 15.26 13.53 -13.47
N ARG A 119 15.41 12.63 -14.46
CA ARG A 119 14.70 12.76 -15.75
C ARG A 119 13.19 12.85 -15.57
N GLU A 120 12.64 11.98 -14.74
CA GLU A 120 11.19 11.89 -14.47
C GLU A 120 10.69 13.13 -13.70
N GLY A 121 11.37 13.50 -12.61
CA GLY A 121 10.98 14.67 -11.83
C GLY A 121 11.11 15.99 -12.60
N ARG A 122 12.12 16.16 -13.48
CA ARG A 122 12.19 17.32 -14.40
C ARG A 122 11.04 17.35 -15.40
N ALA A 123 10.64 16.19 -15.93
CA ALA A 123 9.48 16.12 -16.83
C ALA A 123 8.18 16.47 -16.10
N ALA A 124 8.00 15.95 -14.87
CA ALA A 124 6.85 16.27 -14.04
C ALA A 124 6.83 17.76 -13.60
N HIS A 125 7.99 18.34 -13.25
CA HIS A 125 8.11 19.75 -12.88
C HIS A 125 7.70 20.69 -14.02
N ARG A 126 8.09 20.40 -15.27
CA ARG A 126 7.61 21.16 -16.44
C ARG A 126 6.10 21.05 -16.63
N ARG A 127 5.56 19.82 -16.58
CA ARG A 127 4.12 19.59 -16.71
C ARG A 127 3.31 20.29 -15.61
N LEU A 128 3.88 20.42 -14.40
CA LEU A 128 3.26 21.19 -13.32
C LEU A 128 3.22 22.69 -13.64
N ALA A 129 4.31 23.25 -14.15
CA ALA A 129 4.36 24.65 -14.56
C ALA A 129 3.35 24.95 -15.69
N GLU A 130 3.08 23.96 -16.54
CA GLU A 130 2.10 24.03 -17.63
C GLU A 130 0.66 23.69 -17.20
N GLY A 131 0.43 23.30 -15.94
CA GLY A 131 -0.88 22.84 -15.45
C GLY A 131 -1.35 21.49 -16.02
N ALA A 132 -0.46 20.75 -16.68
CA ALA A 132 -0.73 19.50 -17.40
C ALA A 132 -0.47 18.22 -16.57
N LEU A 133 -0.16 18.36 -15.28
CA LEU A 133 -0.02 17.25 -14.34
C LEU A 133 -1.09 17.34 -13.25
N LEU A 134 -1.92 16.31 -13.17
CA LEU A 134 -2.85 16.13 -12.07
C LEU A 134 -2.07 15.71 -10.82
N LEU A 135 -2.18 16.53 -9.78
CA LEU A 135 -1.68 16.19 -8.45
C LEU A 135 -2.85 15.66 -7.62
N PRO A 136 -2.61 14.69 -6.73
CA PRO A 136 -3.66 14.25 -5.81
C PRO A 136 -4.12 15.44 -4.96
N GLU A 137 -5.44 15.66 -4.96
CA GLU A 137 -6.07 16.55 -3.97
C GLU A 137 -5.77 16.01 -2.58
N ARG A 138 -5.60 16.93 -1.60
CA ARG A 138 -5.22 16.68 -0.20
C ARG A 138 -5.42 15.21 0.20
N GLY A 139 -4.34 14.44 0.15
CA GLY A 139 -4.36 13.11 0.73
C GLY A 139 -4.59 13.26 2.24
N PRO A 140 -5.38 12.38 2.87
CA PRO A 140 -5.62 12.48 4.30
C PRO A 140 -4.27 12.45 5.03
N VAL A 141 -4.08 13.43 5.92
CA VAL A 141 -3.09 13.39 7.01
C VAL A 141 -3.57 12.36 8.02
N ALA A 142 -3.56 11.09 7.61
CA ALA A 142 -3.79 9.93 8.45
C ALA A 142 -2.47 9.18 8.47
N GLY A 143 -1.95 8.96 9.68
CA GLY A 143 -0.60 8.50 9.93
C GLY A 143 -0.14 7.38 8.99
N ALA A 144 1.13 7.44 8.60
CA ALA A 144 1.82 6.37 7.90
C ALA A 144 1.73 4.99 8.62
N GLY A 145 1.21 4.94 9.85
CA GLY A 145 0.82 3.72 10.57
C GLY A 145 -0.39 2.98 10.00
N GLU A 146 -1.34 3.65 9.31
CA GLU A 146 -2.48 2.95 8.68
C GLU A 146 -2.18 2.50 7.25
N ALA A 147 -1.24 3.14 6.54
CA ALA A 147 -0.82 2.67 5.22
C ALA A 147 -0.03 1.35 5.30
N LEU A 148 0.62 1.08 6.43
CA LEU A 148 1.19 -0.24 6.75
C LEU A 148 0.10 -1.30 7.00
N ALA A 149 -1.11 -0.90 7.43
CA ALA A 149 -2.25 -1.80 7.61
C ALA A 149 -3.12 -1.95 6.34
N ARG A 150 -3.12 -0.96 5.43
CA ARG A 150 -3.88 -1.00 4.17
C ARG A 150 -3.21 -1.79 3.05
N SER A 151 -1.91 -2.04 3.13
CA SER A 151 -1.16 -2.53 2.00
C SER A 151 -0.37 -3.79 2.31
N ASN A 152 -1.02 -4.96 2.43
CA ASN A 152 -0.25 -6.19 2.19
C ASN A 152 -0.96 -7.51 1.80
N ILE A 153 -2.08 -7.61 1.10
CA ILE A 153 -2.50 -8.96 0.62
C ILE A 153 -1.48 -9.52 -0.39
N TYR A 154 -1.05 -8.69 -1.36
CA TYR A 154 -0.08 -9.09 -2.37
C TYR A 154 1.32 -9.36 -1.79
N ALA A 155 1.81 -8.59 -0.83
CA ALA A 155 3.09 -8.92 -0.20
C ALA A 155 2.98 -9.79 1.06
N LEU A 156 1.77 -10.10 1.59
CA LEU A 156 1.55 -11.30 2.41
C LEU A 156 1.65 -12.56 1.54
N TYR A 157 1.11 -12.50 0.31
CA TYR A 157 1.25 -13.57 -0.66
C TYR A 157 2.72 -13.79 -1.05
N GLU A 158 3.44 -12.74 -1.47
CA GLU A 158 4.84 -12.85 -1.85
C GLU A 158 5.75 -13.28 -0.69
N ALA A 159 5.51 -12.78 0.52
CA ALA A 159 6.33 -13.09 1.69
C ALA A 159 6.18 -14.54 2.17
N ASN A 160 5.06 -15.21 1.88
CA ASN A 160 4.75 -16.51 2.48
C ASN A 160 4.47 -17.65 1.50
N ILE A 161 4.03 -17.36 0.28
CA ILE A 161 3.65 -18.36 -0.73
C ILE A 161 4.69 -18.47 -1.85
N GLY A 162 5.19 -17.35 -2.35
CA GLY A 162 6.23 -17.32 -3.39
C GLY A 162 6.03 -16.19 -4.40
N LEU A 163 6.79 -16.22 -5.50
CA LEU A 163 6.79 -15.16 -6.52
C LEU A 163 5.38 -14.92 -7.08
N LEU A 164 4.93 -13.66 -7.06
CA LEU A 164 3.67 -13.25 -7.66
C LEU A 164 3.82 -13.22 -9.19
N THR A 165 3.41 -14.30 -9.85
CA THR A 165 3.33 -14.33 -11.31
C THR A 165 2.13 -13.50 -11.79
N PRO A 166 2.13 -13.00 -13.05
CA PRO A 166 1.00 -12.24 -13.59
C PRO A 166 -0.35 -12.95 -13.47
N MET A 167 -0.37 -14.27 -13.69
CA MET A 167 -1.57 -15.11 -13.53
C MET A 167 -2.08 -15.14 -12.08
N LEU A 168 -1.18 -15.20 -11.10
CA LEU A 168 -1.56 -15.15 -9.69
C LEU A 168 -2.02 -13.76 -9.25
N ALA A 169 -1.48 -12.69 -9.86
CA ALA A 169 -1.93 -11.33 -9.59
C ALA A 169 -3.38 -11.11 -10.06
N GLU A 170 -3.75 -11.64 -11.23
CA GLU A 170 -5.13 -11.65 -11.72
C GLU A 170 -6.03 -12.44 -10.78
N GLU A 171 -5.59 -13.64 -10.38
CA GLU A 171 -6.34 -14.49 -9.46
C GLU A 171 -6.56 -13.88 -8.05
N LEU A 172 -5.60 -13.09 -7.55
CA LEU A 172 -5.73 -12.33 -6.31
C LEU A 172 -6.67 -11.12 -6.48
N ALA A 173 -6.62 -10.44 -7.61
CA ALA A 173 -7.51 -9.32 -7.92
C ALA A 173 -8.98 -9.80 -7.99
N ASP A 174 -9.23 -10.96 -8.59
CA ASP A 174 -10.55 -11.60 -8.62
C ASP A 174 -11.05 -11.96 -7.22
N ALA A 175 -10.15 -12.42 -6.34
CA ALA A 175 -10.50 -12.70 -4.95
C ALA A 175 -10.81 -11.41 -4.16
N GLU A 176 -10.06 -10.33 -4.37
CA GLU A 176 -10.34 -9.02 -3.76
C GLU A 176 -11.68 -8.41 -4.21
N ALA A 177 -12.13 -8.72 -5.43
CA ALA A 177 -13.44 -8.33 -5.93
C ALA A 177 -14.59 -9.14 -5.30
N THR A 178 -14.29 -10.35 -4.79
CA THR A 178 -15.30 -11.32 -4.35
C THR A 178 -15.39 -11.46 -2.83
N TYR A 179 -14.29 -11.28 -2.11
CA TYR A 179 -14.19 -11.55 -0.68
C TYR A 179 -13.68 -10.34 0.12
N PRO A 180 -14.12 -10.19 1.40
CA PRO A 180 -13.54 -9.19 2.29
C PRO A 180 -12.02 -9.41 2.44
N ARG A 181 -11.24 -8.32 2.38
CA ARG A 181 -9.77 -8.35 2.47
C ARG A 181 -9.25 -9.08 3.72
N ALA A 182 -9.96 -8.92 4.85
CA ALA A 182 -9.63 -9.61 6.10
C ALA A 182 -9.72 -11.14 5.96
N TRP A 183 -10.62 -11.65 5.13
CA TRP A 183 -10.72 -13.09 4.86
C TRP A 183 -9.56 -13.54 3.98
N ILE A 184 -9.21 -12.78 2.95
CA ILE A 184 -8.11 -13.13 2.05
C ILE A 184 -6.78 -13.19 2.82
N ALA A 185 -6.51 -12.21 3.67
CA ALA A 185 -5.31 -12.19 4.52
C ALA A 185 -5.25 -13.40 5.46
N GLU A 186 -6.38 -13.77 6.08
CA GLU A 186 -6.44 -14.88 7.03
C GLU A 186 -6.33 -16.24 6.33
N ALA A 187 -6.94 -16.40 5.16
CA ALA A 187 -6.80 -17.60 4.35
C ALA A 187 -5.35 -17.83 3.89
N ILE A 188 -4.63 -16.77 3.55
CA ILE A 188 -3.20 -16.83 3.23
C ILE A 188 -2.39 -17.28 4.46
N ARG A 189 -2.68 -16.75 5.65
CA ARG A 189 -1.99 -17.18 6.90
C ARG A 189 -2.25 -18.65 7.21
N LEU A 190 -3.50 -19.10 7.16
CA LEU A 190 -3.86 -20.50 7.42
C LEU A 190 -3.21 -21.45 6.41
N ALA A 191 -3.07 -21.05 5.14
CA ALA A 191 -2.35 -21.82 4.14
C ALA A 191 -0.87 -22.02 4.51
N VAL A 192 -0.25 -21.01 5.09
CA VAL A 192 1.16 -21.03 5.50
C VAL A 192 1.36 -21.84 6.77
N GLU A 193 0.49 -21.68 7.75
CA GLU A 193 0.48 -22.47 9.00
C GLU A 193 0.28 -23.96 8.73
N ASN A 194 -0.56 -24.32 7.76
CA ASN A 194 -0.74 -25.70 7.32
C ASN A 194 0.39 -26.19 6.39
N ASN A 195 1.44 -25.38 6.20
CA ASN A 195 2.55 -25.61 5.28
C ASN A 195 2.12 -25.89 3.83
N ALA A 196 0.90 -25.51 3.47
CA ALA A 196 0.28 -25.62 2.17
C ALA A 196 0.42 -24.29 1.42
N ARG A 197 1.67 -23.89 1.15
CA ARG A 197 2.07 -22.62 0.52
C ARG A 197 1.70 -22.57 -0.97
N LYS A 198 0.40 -22.63 -1.27
CA LYS A 198 -0.17 -22.58 -2.63
C LYS A 198 -1.45 -21.74 -2.60
N TRP A 199 -1.58 -20.84 -3.56
CA TRP A 199 -2.79 -20.01 -3.70
C TRP A 199 -4.09 -20.82 -3.75
N SER A 200 -4.08 -21.98 -4.43
CA SER A 200 -5.23 -22.88 -4.52
C SER A 200 -5.74 -23.35 -3.16
N TYR A 201 -4.87 -23.45 -2.15
CA TYR A 201 -5.26 -23.79 -0.78
C TYR A 201 -5.95 -22.62 -0.07
N ALA A 202 -5.40 -21.41 -0.20
CA ALA A 202 -6.03 -20.19 0.32
C ALA A 202 -7.39 -19.93 -0.34
N ARG A 203 -7.51 -20.16 -1.66
CA ARG A 203 -8.80 -20.08 -2.38
C ARG A 203 -9.82 -21.09 -1.85
N ALA A 204 -9.42 -22.33 -1.60
CA ALA A 204 -10.34 -23.34 -1.06
C ALA A 204 -10.87 -22.97 0.34
N ILE A 205 -10.06 -22.32 1.18
CA ILE A 205 -10.49 -21.77 2.47
C ILE A 205 -11.54 -20.67 2.27
N LEU A 206 -11.29 -19.74 1.35
CA LEU A 206 -12.22 -18.63 1.03
C LEU A 206 -13.55 -19.14 0.50
N GLU A 207 -13.54 -20.10 -0.43
CA GLU A 207 -14.74 -20.73 -0.96
C GLU A 207 -15.54 -21.47 0.11
N ARG A 208 -14.86 -22.11 1.06
CA ARG A 208 -15.51 -22.76 2.21
C ARG A 208 -16.16 -21.73 3.12
N TRP A 209 -15.47 -20.64 3.46
CA TRP A 209 -16.05 -19.56 4.29
C TRP A 209 -17.22 -18.86 3.64
N ALA A 210 -17.20 -18.71 2.31
CA ALA A 210 -18.31 -18.14 1.55
C ALA A 210 -19.54 -19.07 1.51
N ARG A 211 -19.36 -20.39 1.62
CA ARG A 211 -20.43 -21.39 1.57
C ARG A 211 -21.03 -21.68 2.95
N ASP A 212 -20.18 -21.82 3.96
CA ASP A 212 -20.57 -22.37 5.27
C ASP A 212 -20.73 -21.27 6.35
N GLY A 213 -20.37 -20.02 6.04
CA GLY A 213 -20.27 -18.92 6.99
C GLY A 213 -19.02 -19.02 7.89
N ARG A 214 -18.43 -17.89 8.24
CA ARG A 214 -17.23 -17.84 9.09
C ARG A 214 -17.64 -18.06 10.56
N GLN A 215 -17.13 -19.10 11.21
CA GLN A 215 -17.53 -19.48 12.57
C GLN A 215 -16.85 -18.71 13.71
N ASP A 216 -16.01 -17.71 13.44
CA ASP A 216 -15.39 -16.87 14.48
C ASP A 216 -15.36 -15.41 14.04
N ASP A 217 -16.26 -14.60 14.62
CA ASP A 217 -16.30 -13.15 14.43
C ASP A 217 -16.76 -12.42 15.72
N PRO A 218 -15.91 -11.59 16.34
CA PRO A 218 -16.34 -10.51 17.21
C PRO A 218 -16.35 -9.21 16.39
N GLY A 219 -17.34 -8.99 15.53
CA GLY A 219 -17.35 -7.75 14.74
C GLY A 219 -18.45 -7.48 13.71
N SER A 220 -19.25 -8.44 13.27
CA SER A 220 -20.26 -8.18 12.24
C SER A 220 -21.61 -7.77 12.84
N GLU A 221 -21.79 -6.46 13.00
CA GLU A 221 -23.08 -5.84 12.75
C GLU A 221 -23.03 -5.08 11.41
N GLY A 222 -23.70 -5.65 10.41
CA GLY A 222 -24.55 -4.92 9.47
C GLY A 222 -23.91 -4.09 8.36
N ALA A 223 -23.73 -4.72 7.19
CA ALA A 223 -24.07 -4.07 5.91
C ALA A 223 -24.33 -5.14 4.85
N GLY A 224 -25.59 -5.54 4.73
CA GLY A 224 -26.07 -6.31 3.59
C GLY A 224 -25.97 -5.46 2.32
N HIS A 225 -25.52 -6.07 1.22
CA HIS A 225 -25.89 -5.59 -0.09
C HIS A 225 -26.44 -6.75 -0.92
N GLU A 226 -27.75 -6.68 -1.05
CA GLU A 226 -28.63 -7.32 -2.00
C GLU A 226 -28.02 -7.35 -3.40
N VAL A 227 -27.90 -8.55 -3.98
CA VAL A 227 -27.70 -8.74 -5.42
C VAL A 227 -29.01 -9.27 -5.98
N ASP A 228 -29.72 -8.36 -6.64
CA ASP A 228 -30.85 -8.62 -7.52
C ASP A 228 -30.45 -9.62 -8.61
N ARG A 229 -31.19 -10.74 -8.68
CA ARG A 229 -31.45 -11.47 -9.93
C ARG A 229 -32.89 -11.96 -9.94
N ARG A 230 -33.83 -11.08 -10.33
CA ARG A 230 -34.97 -11.50 -11.18
C ARG A 230 -34.44 -11.80 -12.59
N GLY A 231 -34.75 -12.92 -13.25
CA GLY A 231 -35.56 -14.04 -12.82
C GLY A 231 -35.66 -15.12 -13.89
N HIS A 232 -36.17 -16.27 -13.46
CA HIS A 232 -36.95 -17.15 -14.33
C HIS A 232 -38.10 -17.73 -13.50
N ARG A 233 -39.30 -17.25 -13.79
CA ARG A 233 -40.53 -17.61 -13.09
C ARG A 233 -41.24 -18.71 -13.87
N ALA A 234 -41.45 -19.82 -13.17
CA ALA A 234 -42.60 -20.72 -13.22
C ALA A 234 -42.92 -21.50 -14.50
N HIS A 235 -42.99 -22.83 -14.32
CA HIS A 235 -44.29 -23.47 -14.40
C HIS A 235 -44.48 -24.47 -13.25
N ARG A 236 -45.52 -24.24 -12.45
CA ARG A 236 -46.13 -25.20 -11.53
C ARG A 236 -47.33 -25.78 -12.27
N GLY A 237 -47.56 -27.08 -12.15
CA GLY A 237 -48.72 -27.76 -12.71
C GLY A 237 -48.80 -29.18 -12.18
N THR A 238 -49.54 -29.32 -11.09
CA THR A 238 -49.99 -30.57 -10.45
C THR A 238 -50.81 -31.45 -11.40
N ASP A 239 -50.72 -32.78 -11.25
CA ASP A 239 -51.77 -33.63 -10.65
C ASP A 239 -51.83 -35.05 -11.27
N ARG A 240 -52.13 -36.02 -10.39
CA ARG A 240 -52.64 -37.41 -10.61
C ARG A 240 -51.75 -38.49 -11.25
N GLY A 241 -51.41 -39.46 -10.41
CA GLY A 241 -52.18 -40.71 -10.36
C GLY A 241 -51.57 -41.99 -10.95
N ALA A 242 -51.71 -43.06 -10.16
CA ALA A 242 -51.67 -44.50 -10.49
C ALA A 242 -50.37 -45.29 -10.26
N SER A 243 -50.47 -46.09 -9.20
CA SER A 243 -49.78 -47.33 -8.83
C SER A 243 -49.64 -48.37 -9.95
N TYR A 244 -48.57 -49.17 -9.90
CA TYR A 244 -48.50 -50.65 -9.96
C TYR A 244 -47.21 -51.10 -10.66
N HIS A 245 -46.22 -51.55 -9.88
CA HIS A 245 -45.61 -52.88 -10.01
C HIS A 245 -44.41 -53.03 -9.06
N ASP A 246 -44.68 -53.52 -7.85
CA ASP A 246 -43.87 -54.61 -7.32
C ASP A 246 -44.10 -55.84 -8.22
N LEU A 247 -43.04 -56.57 -8.56
CA LEU A 247 -43.05 -58.03 -8.74
C LEU A 247 -41.59 -58.54 -8.85
N ILE A 248 -41.14 -59.15 -7.76
CA ILE A 248 -40.41 -60.42 -7.68
C ILE A 248 -38.88 -60.44 -7.83
N GLU A 249 -38.27 -60.79 -6.69
CA GLU A 249 -37.07 -61.61 -6.46
C GLU A 249 -36.55 -62.45 -7.64
N ARG A 250 -35.25 -62.35 -7.91
CA ARG A 250 -34.32 -63.50 -7.91
C ARG A 250 -32.87 -63.06 -7.96
#